data_AF-A0A137QAV5-F1
#
_entry.id   AF-A0A137QAV5-F1
#
_cell.length_a   1.000
_cell.length_b   1.000
_cell.length_c   1.000
_cell.angle_alpha   90.00
_cell.angle_beta   90.00
_cell.angle_gamma   90.00
#
_symmetry.space_group_name_H-M   'P 1'
#
loop_
_entity.id
_entity.type
_entity.pdbx_description
1 polymer ?
#
loop_
_entity_poly.entity_id
_entity_poly.type
_entity_poly.pdbx_seq_one_letter_code
_entity_poly.pdbx_strand_id
1 'polypeptide(L)'
;LRQSNLKGLQILRIKEKILASLFANNTLIYMLEDDKIFSLKEIIDNFCRASTAKFNYEKTEILPMGEKKYIESQRMTRKHSKTIPITIWIIKERESMRTLGAWVGNHTNQYPQ
;
A
#
# COMPACT_ATOMS: atom_id res chain seq x y z
N LEU A 1 -5.40 5.86 -12.41
CA LEU A 1 -5.79 4.84 -11.39
C LEU A 1 -7.04 4.04 -11.79
N ARG A 2 -8.20 4.65 -12.04
CA ARG A 2 -9.43 3.87 -12.40
C ARG A 2 -9.28 3.04 -13.69
N GLN A 3 -8.49 3.53 -14.64
CA GLN A 3 -8.18 2.85 -15.90
C GLN A 3 -6.98 1.90 -15.82
N SER A 4 -6.40 1.68 -14.63
CA SER A 4 -5.27 0.76 -14.51
C SER A 4 -5.72 -0.68 -14.34
N ASN A 5 -4.81 -1.59 -14.63
CA ASN A 5 -4.99 -3.03 -14.44
C ASN A 5 -4.79 -3.47 -12.98
N LEU A 6 -4.68 -2.53 -12.03
CA LEU A 6 -4.58 -2.86 -10.61
C LEU A 6 -5.92 -3.44 -10.14
N LYS A 7 -5.87 -4.58 -9.45
CA LYS A 7 -7.04 -5.30 -8.96
C LYS A 7 -7.57 -4.71 -7.65
N GLY A 8 -6.70 -4.30 -6.72
CA GLY A 8 -7.11 -3.74 -5.42
C GLY A 8 -7.94 -4.70 -4.57
N LEU A 9 -8.60 -4.20 -3.53
CA LEU A 9 -9.42 -5.02 -2.63
C LEU A 9 -10.84 -5.22 -3.16
N GLN A 10 -11.28 -6.47 -3.21
CA GLN A 10 -12.67 -6.83 -3.41
C GLN A 10 -13.29 -7.20 -2.07
N ILE A 11 -14.31 -6.45 -1.64
CA ILE A 11 -15.07 -6.76 -0.42
C ILE A 11 -16.36 -7.45 -0.82
N LEU A 12 -16.71 -8.52 -0.09
CA LEU A 12 -17.98 -9.20 -0.27
C LEU A 12 -19.13 -8.20 -0.13
N ARG A 13 -20.08 -8.22 -1.08
CA ARG A 13 -21.26 -7.33 -1.15
C ARG A 13 -20.98 -5.88 -1.57
N ILE A 14 -19.73 -5.51 -1.83
CA ILE A 14 -19.40 -4.25 -2.51
C ILE A 14 -19.10 -4.58 -3.97
N LYS A 15 -19.80 -3.94 -4.91
CA LYS A 15 -19.64 -4.22 -6.34
C LYS A 15 -18.31 -3.68 -6.87
N GLU A 16 -17.94 -2.50 -6.40
CA GLU A 16 -16.72 -1.82 -6.78
C GLU A 16 -15.51 -2.31 -5.97
N LYS A 17 -14.41 -2.57 -6.67
CA LYS A 17 -13.10 -2.76 -6.03
C LYS A 17 -12.62 -1.46 -5.38
N ILE A 18 -11.93 -1.58 -4.24
CA ILE A 18 -11.30 -0.47 -3.55
C ILE A 18 -9.82 -0.44 -3.96
N LEU A 19 -9.43 0.61 -4.70
CA LEU A 19 -8.05 0.82 -5.13
C LEU A 19 -7.30 1.80 -4.23
N ALA A 20 -8.01 2.82 -3.74
CA ALA A 20 -7.41 3.86 -2.92
C ALA A 20 -8.40 4.44 -1.92
N SER A 21 -7.90 4.86 -0.78
CA SER A 21 -8.59 5.73 0.17
C SER A 21 -7.78 7.02 0.33
N LEU A 22 -8.46 8.15 0.26
CA LEU A 22 -7.88 9.48 0.37
C LEU A 22 -8.40 10.13 1.65
N PHE A 23 -7.49 10.60 2.51
CA PHE A 23 -7.86 11.36 3.69
C PHE A 23 -6.86 12.48 3.94
N ALA A 24 -7.34 13.72 3.82
CA ALA A 24 -6.50 14.92 3.79
C ALA A 24 -5.33 14.74 2.80
N ASN A 25 -4.09 14.76 3.30
CA ASN A 25 -2.87 14.64 2.49
C ASN A 25 -2.37 13.19 2.35
N ASN A 26 -3.05 12.21 2.98
CA ASN A 26 -2.64 10.82 2.95
C ASN A 26 -3.43 10.03 1.92
N THR A 27 -2.71 9.23 1.14
CA THR A 27 -3.29 8.28 0.20
C THR A 27 -2.91 6.88 0.63
N LEU A 28 -3.90 6.04 0.89
CA LEU A 28 -3.71 4.61 1.07
C LEU A 28 -4.05 3.91 -0.25
N ILE A 29 -3.14 3.09 -0.77
CA ILE A 29 -3.35 2.28 -1.97
C ILE A 29 -3.47 0.83 -1.55
N TYR A 30 -4.47 0.14 -2.08
CA TYR A 30 -4.66 -1.28 -1.86
C TYR A 30 -4.24 -2.07 -3.10
N MET A 31 -3.49 -3.13 -2.87
CA MET A 31 -2.93 -3.98 -3.91
C MET A 31 -3.14 -5.44 -3.55
N LEU A 32 -3.52 -6.25 -4.53
CA LEU A 32 -3.48 -7.71 -4.40
C LEU A 32 -2.07 -8.24 -4.66
N GLU A 33 -1.82 -9.49 -4.28
CA GLU A 33 -0.53 -10.15 -4.51
C GLU A 33 -0.09 -10.12 -5.98
N ASP A 34 -1.04 -10.24 -6.92
CA ASP A 34 -0.73 -10.20 -8.35
C ASP A 34 -0.52 -8.78 -8.90
N ASP A 35 -0.84 -7.75 -8.12
CA ASP A 35 -0.70 -6.38 -8.58
C ASP A 35 0.77 -5.99 -8.69
N LYS A 36 1.14 -5.50 -9.87
CA LYS A 36 2.50 -5.06 -10.13
C LYS A 36 2.71 -3.68 -9.54
N ILE A 37 3.55 -3.61 -8.52
CA ILE A 37 4.04 -2.36 -7.93
C ILE A 37 4.65 -1.42 -8.98
N PHE A 38 5.32 -1.95 -10.00
CA PHE A 38 5.82 -1.14 -11.11
C PHE A 38 4.70 -0.35 -11.81
N SER A 39 3.53 -0.97 -12.03
CA SER A 39 2.38 -0.30 -12.63
C SER A 39 1.84 0.82 -11.73
N LEU A 40 1.89 0.64 -10.40
CA LEU A 40 1.55 1.73 -9.47
C LEU A 40 2.56 2.88 -9.58
N LYS A 41 3.86 2.58 -9.65
CA LYS A 41 4.91 3.59 -9.82
C LYS A 41 4.71 4.40 -11.10
N GLU A 42 4.41 3.76 -12.23
CA GLU A 42 4.13 4.46 -13.49
C GLU A 42 2.91 5.39 -13.38
N ILE A 43 1.86 4.97 -12.68
CA ILE A 43 0.69 5.80 -12.45
C ILE A 43 1.03 7.02 -11.60
N ILE A 44 1.80 6.83 -10.52
CA ILE A 44 2.26 7.91 -9.64
C ILE A 44 3.14 8.88 -10.40
N ASP A 45 4.15 8.39 -11.12
CA ASP A 45 5.09 9.23 -11.88
C ASP A 45 4.37 10.03 -12.97
N ASN A 46 3.41 9.43 -13.68
CA ASN A 46 2.58 10.13 -14.65
C ASN A 46 1.72 11.22 -14.02
N PHE A 47 1.10 10.92 -12.87
CA PHE A 47 0.34 11.92 -12.12
C PHE A 47 1.23 13.08 -11.66
N CYS A 48 2.39 12.78 -11.06
CA CYS A 48 3.37 13.79 -10.63
C CYS A 48 3.86 14.65 -11.79
N ARG A 49 4.14 14.06 -12.95
CA ARG A 49 4.55 14.79 -14.15
C ARG A 49 3.46 15.73 -14.66
N ALA A 50 2.19 15.30 -14.65
CA ALA A 50 1.07 16.12 -15.13
C ALA A 50 0.64 17.21 -14.13
N SER A 51 0.73 16.91 -12.82
CA SER A 51 0.25 17.80 -11.74
C SER A 51 1.34 18.67 -11.13
N THR A 52 2.61 18.47 -11.52
CA THR A 52 3.83 19.02 -10.91
C THR A 52 4.03 18.68 -9.43
N ALA A 53 3.19 17.79 -8.86
CA ALA A 53 3.35 17.28 -7.50
C ALA A 53 4.59 16.39 -7.37
N LYS A 54 5.22 16.38 -6.19
CA LYS A 54 6.35 15.50 -5.87
C LYS A 54 5.91 14.39 -4.91
N PHE A 55 5.97 13.13 -5.37
CA PHE A 55 5.72 11.98 -4.51
C PHE A 55 6.87 11.75 -3.51
N ASN A 56 6.53 11.53 -2.24
CA ASN A 56 7.52 11.28 -1.19
C ASN A 56 7.65 9.78 -0.91
N TYR A 57 8.59 9.14 -1.62
CA TYR A 57 8.89 7.72 -1.45
C TYR A 57 9.44 7.38 -0.05
N GLU A 58 10.17 8.30 0.60
CA GLU A 58 10.75 8.07 1.93
C GLU A 58 9.69 7.98 3.04
N LYS A 59 8.54 8.65 2.85
CA LYS A 59 7.39 8.58 3.76
C LYS A 59 6.43 7.44 3.43
N THR A 60 6.72 6.62 2.42
CA THR A 60 5.85 5.53 2.04
C THR A 60 6.10 4.33 2.95
N GLU A 61 5.01 3.74 3.43
CA GLU A 61 5.01 2.54 4.26
C GLU A 61 4.17 1.45 3.57
N ILE A 62 4.59 0.20 3.70
CA ILE A 62 3.89 -0.98 3.17
C ILE A 62 3.52 -1.90 4.33
N LEU A 63 2.23 -2.17 4.48
CA LEU A 63 1.71 -3.19 5.39
C LEU A 63 1.29 -4.44 4.59
N PRO A 64 2.09 -5.53 4.59
CA PRO A 64 1.66 -6.79 4.00
C PRO A 64 0.54 -7.40 4.86
N MET A 65 -0.53 -7.85 4.22
CA MET A 65 -1.67 -8.50 4.87
C MET A 65 -1.96 -9.85 4.18
N GLY A 66 -2.52 -10.80 4.91
CA GLY A 66 -2.86 -12.13 4.40
C GLY A 66 -2.28 -13.26 5.26
N GLU A 67 -2.00 -14.40 4.64
CA GLU A 67 -1.44 -15.54 5.35
C GLU A 67 -0.03 -15.26 5.89
N LYS A 68 0.28 -15.83 7.07
CA LYS A 68 1.57 -15.63 7.74
C LYS A 68 2.78 -15.90 6.84
N LYS A 69 2.73 -16.99 6.05
CA LYS A 69 3.80 -17.35 5.09
C LYS A 69 3.99 -16.28 4.02
N TYR A 70 2.90 -15.72 3.51
CA TYR A 70 2.95 -14.62 2.54
C TYR A 70 3.59 -13.37 3.16
N ILE A 71 3.12 -12.97 4.35
CA ILE A 71 3.66 -11.81 5.08
C ILE A 71 5.16 -11.96 5.33
N GLU A 72 5.59 -13.12 5.85
CA GLU A 72 7.01 -13.42 6.09
C GLU A 72 7.82 -13.37 4.80
N SER A 73 7.30 -13.95 3.71
CA SER A 73 7.96 -13.91 2.41
C SER A 73 8.15 -12.48 1.90
N GLN A 74 7.15 -11.60 2.05
CA GLN A 74 7.24 -10.21 1.59
C GLN A 74 8.25 -9.40 2.41
N ARG A 75 8.30 -9.62 3.73
CA ARG A 75 9.27 -8.96 4.64
C ARG A 75 10.70 -9.39 4.33
N MET A 76 10.93 -10.68 4.08
CA MET A 76 12.27 -11.23 3.83
C MET A 76 12.77 -10.96 2.40
N THR A 77 11.94 -11.26 1.41
CA THR A 77 12.35 -11.28 0.00
C THR A 77 12.11 -9.96 -0.69
N ARG A 78 11.29 -9.07 -0.08
CA ARG A 78 10.97 -7.78 -0.69
C ARG A 78 10.45 -7.98 -2.12
N LYS A 79 9.73 -9.08 -2.38
CA LYS A 79 9.42 -9.64 -3.72
C LYS A 79 8.82 -8.60 -4.67
N HIS A 80 7.86 -7.80 -4.19
CA HIS A 80 7.26 -6.73 -4.99
C HIS A 80 8.07 -5.42 -4.99
N SER A 81 9.02 -5.28 -4.06
CA SER A 81 9.84 -4.07 -3.89
C SER A 81 11.17 -4.10 -4.62
N LYS A 82 11.49 -5.10 -5.46
CA LYS A 82 12.66 -4.99 -6.38
C LYS A 82 12.59 -3.75 -7.27
N THR A 83 11.38 -3.25 -7.53
CA THR A 83 11.10 -2.02 -8.30
C THR A 83 10.84 -0.80 -7.44
N ILE A 84 10.85 -0.96 -6.11
CA ILE A 84 10.66 0.11 -5.14
C ILE A 84 12.02 0.43 -4.52
N PRO A 85 12.31 1.71 -4.23
CA PRO A 85 13.45 2.06 -3.40
C PRO A 85 13.56 1.21 -2.13
N ILE A 86 14.78 0.77 -1.79
CA ILE A 86 15.07 0.05 -0.54
C ILE A 86 14.62 0.87 0.69
N THR A 87 14.51 2.19 0.53
CA THR A 87 14.10 3.16 1.55
C THR A 87 12.64 3.06 1.97
N ILE A 88 11.77 2.37 1.21
CA ILE A 88 10.37 2.17 1.63
C ILE A 88 10.30 1.19 2.80
N TRP A 89 9.68 1.65 3.88
CA TRP A 89 9.51 0.90 5.12
C TRP A 89 8.43 -0.16 4.97
N ILE A 90 8.73 -1.40 5.36
CA ILE A 90 7.77 -2.50 5.40
C ILE A 90 7.46 -2.79 6.87
N ILE A 91 6.19 -2.66 7.24
CA ILE A 91 5.73 -2.78 8.63
C ILE A 91 5.94 -4.22 9.14
N LYS A 92 6.62 -4.34 10.27
CA LYS A 92 6.92 -5.63 10.90
C LYS A 92 5.80 -6.10 11.81
N GLU A 93 6.01 -7.28 12.38
CA GLU A 93 5.09 -7.88 13.33
C GLU A 93 4.98 -7.02 14.57
N ARG A 94 3.76 -6.79 15.08
CA ARG A 94 3.49 -5.90 16.23
C ARG A 94 3.89 -4.43 16.01
N GLU A 95 4.26 -4.05 14.79
CA GLU A 95 4.39 -2.65 14.38
C GLU A 95 3.10 -2.20 13.68
N SER A 96 2.89 -0.89 13.65
CA SER A 96 1.70 -0.26 13.09
C SER A 96 2.06 0.92 12.21
N MET A 97 1.32 1.11 11.13
CA MET A 97 1.30 2.36 10.36
C MET A 97 0.06 3.17 10.69
N ARG A 98 0.14 4.50 10.51
CA ARG A 98 -1.01 5.39 10.69
C ARG A 98 -1.74 5.58 9.37
N THR A 99 -2.99 5.14 9.28
CA THR A 99 -3.83 5.27 8.08
C THR A 99 -5.18 5.86 8.43
N LEU A 100 -5.63 6.88 7.68
CA LEU A 100 -6.96 7.46 7.77
C LEU A 100 -7.41 7.87 9.20
N GLY A 101 -6.46 8.23 10.07
CA GLY A 101 -6.71 8.59 11.47
C GLY A 101 -6.57 7.44 12.48
N ALA A 102 -6.49 6.18 12.03
CA ALA A 102 -6.30 5.01 12.87
C ALA A 102 -4.86 4.46 12.79
N TRP A 103 -4.49 3.64 13.77
CA TRP A 103 -3.28 2.82 13.71
C TRP A 103 -3.65 1.40 13.28
N VAL A 104 -2.96 0.89 12.26
CA VAL A 104 -3.23 -0.43 11.68
C VAL A 104 -1.93 -1.21 11.57
N GLY A 105 -1.93 -2.44 12.05
CA GLY A 105 -0.77 -3.32 12.05
C GLY A 105 -1.13 -4.78 12.28
N ASN A 106 -0.22 -5.70 11.94
CA ASN A 106 -0.44 -7.12 12.17
C ASN A 106 -0.18 -7.45 13.65
N HIS A 107 -1.18 -8.03 14.31
CA HIS A 107 -1.13 -8.44 15.71
C HIS A 107 -0.74 -7.31 16.69
N THR A 108 -1.21 -6.09 16.43
CA THR A 108 -1.04 -4.94 17.32
C THR A 108 -2.20 -4.85 18.33
N ASN A 109 -1.90 -4.46 19.57
CA ASN A 109 -2.90 -4.18 20.61
C ASN A 109 -3.35 -2.71 20.60
N GLN A 110 -3.43 -2.09 19.42
CA GLN A 110 -3.81 -0.69 19.31
C GLN A 110 -5.31 -0.58 19.05
N TYR A 111 -5.99 0.19 19.92
CA TYR A 111 -7.39 0.54 19.74
C TYR A 111 -7.50 1.86 18.97
N PRO A 112 -8.47 2.03 18.07
CA PRO A 112 -8.77 3.33 17.49
C PRO A 112 -9.09 4.31 18.64
N GLN A 113 -8.38 5.43 18.70
CA GLN A 113 -8.65 6.55 19.62
C GLN A 113 -9.73 7.47 19.05
#